data_AF-A0A8S9J469-F1
#
_entry.id   AF-A0A8S9J469-F1
#
_cell.length_a   1.000
_cell.length_b   1.000
_cell.length_c   1.000
_cell.angle_alpha   90.00
_cell.angle_beta   90.00
_cell.angle_gamma   90.00
#
_symmetry.space_group_name_H-M   'P 1'
#
loop_
_entity.id
_entity.type
_entity.pdbx_description
1 polymer ?
#
loop_
_entity_poly.entity_id
_entity_poly.type
_entity_poly.pdbx_seq_one_letter_code
_entity_poly.pdbx_strand_id
1 'polypeptide(L)'
;MNPGEPVKEQYVCYTLGIVLAASFVTDLIGIHALFGAFVIGVIFPKEGNFANSLVEKVEDLVSGLFLPLYFVSSGLKTDVATIQGAQSWGLLVLVIFTACFGKIVGTVGVSLYCKVPLDQSLALGFLMNTKGLVELIVLNIGKDRGVLNDQVFAIMVLMAIFTTFMTTPLVLAVYKPGKSITKGNFKNQTVEETNQSNKPLRLMFCFHSIMNIPTIVNLIEASRGTNRKESLSVYAMHLMELSERSSAILLSQAVFS
;
A
#
# COMPACT_ATOMS: atom_id res chain seq x y z
N MET A 1 -0.40 -9.85 30.26
CA MET A 1 0.25 -10.71 29.24
C MET A 1 1.71 -10.30 29.21
N ASN A 2 2.62 -11.17 29.66
CA ASN A 2 4.03 -10.82 29.81
C ASN A 2 4.72 -10.65 28.45
N PRO A 3 5.63 -9.68 28.29
CA PRO A 3 6.35 -9.47 27.04
C PRO A 3 7.39 -10.58 26.86
N GLY A 4 7.07 -11.63 26.09
CA GLY A 4 8.03 -12.66 25.72
C GLY A 4 7.52 -14.11 25.66
N GLU A 5 6.27 -14.40 26.03
CA GLU A 5 5.73 -15.76 25.81
C GLU A 5 5.37 -15.98 24.34
N PRO A 6 5.76 -17.12 23.73
CA PRO A 6 5.30 -17.47 22.40
C PRO A 6 3.78 -17.56 22.41
N VAL A 7 3.16 -16.93 21.41
CA VAL A 7 1.72 -17.00 21.19
C VAL A 7 1.32 -18.47 21.09
N LYS A 8 0.51 -18.95 22.04
CA LYS A 8 0.03 -20.34 21.99
C LYS A 8 -0.77 -20.54 20.71
N GLU A 9 -0.38 -21.51 19.89
CA GLU A 9 -1.01 -21.85 18.60
C GLU A 9 -2.53 -22.07 18.73
N GLN A 10 -2.98 -22.50 19.90
CA GLN A 10 -4.39 -22.65 20.26
C GLN A 10 -5.19 -21.35 20.00
N TYR A 11 -4.67 -20.18 20.37
CA TYR A 11 -5.38 -18.91 20.17
C TYR A 11 -5.50 -18.51 18.69
N VAL A 12 -4.49 -18.86 17.88
CA VAL A 12 -4.54 -18.67 16.42
C VAL A 12 -5.63 -19.56 15.82
N CYS A 13 -5.67 -20.83 16.23
CA CYS A 13 -6.70 -21.77 15.80
C CYS A 13 -8.12 -21.29 16.20
N TYR A 14 -8.30 -20.84 17.44
CA TYR A 14 -9.58 -20.29 17.88
C TYR A 14 -9.98 -19.05 17.08
N THR A 15 -9.05 -18.15 16.80
CA THR A 15 -9.34 -16.93 16.04
C THR A 15 -9.75 -17.26 14.60
N LEU A 16 -9.03 -18.16 13.93
CA LEU A 16 -9.40 -18.63 12.59
C LEU A 16 -10.75 -19.37 12.58
N GLY A 17 -11.02 -20.17 13.61
CA GLY A 17 -12.31 -20.83 13.80
C GLY A 17 -13.46 -19.83 13.92
N ILE A 18 -13.28 -18.74 14.67
CA ILE A 18 -14.27 -17.67 14.80
C ILE A 18 -14.47 -16.94 13.47
N VAL A 19 -13.41 -16.62 12.74
CA VAL A 19 -13.48 -16.00 11.41
C VAL A 19 -14.26 -16.88 10.43
N LEU A 20 -14.00 -18.18 10.40
CA LEU A 20 -14.70 -19.15 9.56
C LEU A 20 -16.17 -19.29 9.96
N ALA A 21 -16.46 -19.40 11.26
CA ALA A 21 -17.83 -19.49 11.76
C ALA A 21 -18.64 -18.22 11.42
N ALA A 22 -18.06 -17.03 11.60
CA ALA A 22 -18.71 -15.77 11.26
C ALA A 22 -18.96 -15.64 9.75
N SER A 23 -17.99 -16.06 8.93
CA SER A 23 -18.14 -16.10 7.46
C SER A 23 -19.26 -17.04 7.03
N PHE A 24 -19.35 -18.22 7.65
CA PHE A 24 -20.39 -19.21 7.38
C PHE A 24 -21.78 -18.71 7.78
N VAL A 25 -21.93 -18.11 8.97
CA VAL A 25 -23.20 -17.51 9.41
C VAL A 25 -23.62 -16.38 8.47
N THR A 26 -22.68 -15.55 8.02
CA THR A 26 -22.97 -14.45 7.08
C THR A 26 -23.44 -14.97 5.72
N ASP A 27 -22.82 -16.04 5.23
CA ASP A 27 -23.20 -16.70 3.97
C ASP A 27 -24.60 -17.33 4.06
N LEU A 28 -24.96 -17.92 5.20
CA LEU A 28 -26.30 -18.47 5.46
C LEU A 28 -27.40 -17.40 5.45
N ILE A 29 -27.09 -16.17 5.88
CA ILE A 29 -28.02 -15.03 5.86
C ILE A 29 -28.20 -14.49 4.42
N GLY A 30 -27.43 -15.00 3.45
CA GLY A 30 -27.45 -14.57 2.05
C GLY A 30 -26.59 -13.33 1.78
N ILE A 31 -25.79 -12.89 2.77
CA ILE A 31 -24.77 -11.86 2.60
C ILE A 31 -23.48 -12.54 2.13
N HIS A 32 -22.60 -11.79 1.45
CA HIS A 32 -21.33 -12.35 1.02
C HIS A 32 -20.42 -12.71 2.22
N ALA A 33 -19.93 -13.95 2.28
CA ALA A 33 -19.09 -14.49 3.37
C ALA A 33 -17.91 -13.59 3.79
N LEU A 34 -17.33 -12.83 2.84
CA LEU A 34 -16.24 -11.88 3.07
C LEU A 34 -16.59 -10.81 4.13
N PHE A 35 -17.85 -10.40 4.22
CA PHE A 35 -18.30 -9.43 5.22
C PHE A 35 -18.17 -9.99 6.65
N GLY A 36 -18.44 -11.29 6.85
CA GLY A 36 -18.31 -11.93 8.16
C GLY A 36 -16.85 -11.96 8.64
N ALA A 37 -15.93 -12.38 7.76
CA ALA A 37 -14.50 -12.31 8.03
C ALA A 37 -14.02 -10.88 8.30
N PHE A 38 -14.49 -9.91 7.52
CA PHE A 38 -14.13 -8.50 7.67
C PHE A 38 -14.56 -7.94 9.03
N VAL A 39 -15.79 -8.21 9.48
CA VAL A 39 -16.29 -7.74 10.78
C VAL A 39 -15.46 -8.30 11.93
N ILE A 40 -15.14 -9.59 11.91
CA ILE A 40 -14.27 -10.19 12.94
C ILE A 40 -12.88 -9.54 12.91
N GLY A 41 -12.31 -9.32 11.72
CA GLY A 41 -11.02 -8.64 11.57
C GLY A 41 -11.01 -7.19 12.09
N VAL A 42 -12.12 -6.46 11.97
CA VAL A 42 -12.25 -5.09 12.50
C VAL A 42 -12.40 -5.08 14.02
N ILE A 43 -13.10 -6.06 14.59
CA ILE A 43 -13.28 -6.20 16.06
C ILE A 43 -11.96 -6.64 16.72
N PHE A 44 -11.11 -7.36 15.98
CA PHE A 44 -9.87 -7.90 16.52
C PHE A 44 -8.87 -6.79 16.92
N PRO A 45 -8.33 -6.81 18.16
CA PRO A 45 -7.40 -5.78 18.60
C PRO A 45 -6.11 -5.83 17.79
N LYS A 46 -5.66 -4.66 17.32
CA LYS A 46 -4.45 -4.51 16.48
C LYS A 46 -3.16 -4.42 17.28
N GLU A 47 -3.26 -4.34 18.60
CA GLU A 47 -2.14 -4.09 19.50
C GLU A 47 -1.70 -5.39 20.18
N GLY A 48 -0.40 -5.66 20.17
CA GLY A 48 0.23 -6.77 20.88
C GLY A 48 0.85 -7.83 19.97
N ASN A 49 1.78 -8.60 20.55
CA ASN A 49 2.55 -9.62 19.84
C ASN A 49 1.66 -10.72 19.22
N PHE A 50 0.48 -10.96 19.80
CA PHE A 50 -0.50 -11.91 19.27
C PHE A 50 -1.03 -11.53 17.88
N ALA A 51 -1.42 -10.27 17.69
CA ALA A 51 -2.00 -9.80 16.44
C ALA A 51 -0.97 -9.88 15.30
N ASN A 52 0.27 -9.48 15.57
CA ASN A 52 1.35 -9.57 14.58
C ASN A 52 1.64 -11.01 14.19
N SER A 53 1.81 -11.92 15.15
CA SER A 53 2.05 -13.33 14.84
C SER A 53 0.87 -13.98 14.11
N LEU A 54 -0.37 -13.61 14.42
CA LEU A 54 -1.54 -14.09 13.68
C LEU A 54 -1.54 -13.61 12.23
N VAL A 55 -1.30 -12.31 12.01
CA VAL A 55 -1.26 -11.71 10.67
C VAL A 55 -0.15 -12.34 9.84
N GLU A 56 1.05 -12.49 10.38
CA GLU A 56 2.18 -13.12 9.71
C GLU A 56 1.86 -14.56 9.27
N LYS A 57 1.32 -15.38 10.17
CA LYS A 57 0.93 -16.77 9.85
C LYS A 57 -0.15 -16.84 8.77
N VAL A 58 -1.13 -15.94 8.82
CA VAL A 58 -2.21 -15.89 7.83
C VAL A 58 -1.68 -15.36 6.50
N GLU A 59 -0.84 -14.34 6.51
CA GLU A 59 -0.23 -13.75 5.31
C GLU A 59 0.68 -14.75 4.60
N ASP A 60 1.50 -15.50 5.33
CA ASP A 60 2.34 -16.58 4.76
C ASP A 60 1.49 -17.63 4.06
N LEU A 61 0.39 -18.05 4.69
CA LEU A 61 -0.51 -19.06 4.12
C LEU A 61 -1.27 -18.51 2.90
N VAL A 62 -1.76 -17.27 2.99
CA VAL A 62 -2.51 -16.61 1.91
C VAL A 62 -1.62 -16.33 0.72
N SER A 63 -0.49 -15.66 0.92
CA SER A 63 0.44 -15.28 -0.15
C SER A 63 1.19 -16.49 -0.72
N GLY A 64 1.52 -17.48 0.12
CA GLY A 64 2.26 -18.66 -0.29
C GLY A 64 1.43 -19.72 -1.01
N LEU A 65 0.14 -19.88 -0.65
CA LEU A 65 -0.70 -20.96 -1.19
C LEU A 65 -2.02 -20.46 -1.79
N PHE A 66 -2.85 -19.74 -1.02
CA PHE A 66 -4.22 -19.45 -1.45
C PHE A 66 -4.29 -18.47 -2.62
N LEU A 67 -3.46 -17.44 -2.62
CA LEU A 67 -3.46 -16.39 -3.63
C LEU A 67 -2.97 -16.92 -4.99
N PRO A 68 -1.84 -17.66 -5.08
CA PRO A 68 -1.47 -18.34 -6.31
C PRO A 68 -2.54 -19.33 -6.81
N LEU A 69 -3.08 -20.15 -5.91
CA LEU A 69 -4.10 -21.15 -6.28
C LEU A 69 -5.39 -20.48 -6.78
N TYR A 70 -5.79 -19.37 -6.17
CA TYR A 70 -6.92 -18.56 -6.60
C TYR A 70 -6.70 -17.96 -7.99
N PHE A 71 -5.52 -17.38 -8.26
CA PHE A 71 -5.20 -16.84 -9.58
C PHE A 71 -5.15 -17.92 -10.66
N VAL A 72 -4.62 -19.10 -10.37
CA VAL A 72 -4.62 -20.24 -11.31
C VAL A 72 -6.05 -20.71 -11.59
N SER A 73 -6.86 -20.92 -10.55
CA SER A 73 -8.25 -21.36 -10.69
C SER A 73 -9.07 -20.36 -11.50
N SER A 74 -8.96 -19.07 -11.18
CA SER A 74 -9.67 -18.04 -11.92
C SER A 74 -9.14 -17.81 -13.33
N GLY A 75 -7.83 -17.94 -13.54
CA GLY A 75 -7.22 -17.84 -14.86
C GLY A 75 -7.70 -18.97 -15.77
N LEU A 76 -7.79 -20.19 -15.24
CA LEU A 76 -8.30 -21.34 -15.99
C LEU A 76 -9.80 -21.22 -16.33
N LYS A 77 -10.60 -20.57 -15.46
CA LYS A 77 -12.00 -20.21 -15.76
C LYS A 77 -12.12 -19.12 -16.84
N THR A 78 -11.04 -18.41 -17.17
CA THR A 78 -11.05 -17.31 -18.14
C THR A 78 -10.73 -17.82 -19.54
N ASP A 79 -11.78 -18.02 -20.35
CA ASP A 79 -11.61 -18.42 -21.75
C ASP A 79 -11.61 -17.20 -22.68
N VAL A 80 -10.42 -16.82 -23.17
CA VAL A 80 -10.27 -15.70 -24.11
C VAL A 80 -10.77 -16.05 -25.52
N ALA A 81 -10.85 -17.34 -25.86
CA ALA A 81 -11.30 -17.80 -27.17
C ALA A 81 -12.81 -17.61 -27.40
N THR A 82 -13.59 -17.35 -26.34
CA THR A 82 -15.01 -16.97 -26.45
C THR A 82 -15.22 -15.54 -26.94
N ILE A 83 -14.20 -14.68 -26.94
CA ILE A 83 -14.29 -13.32 -27.47
C ILE A 83 -14.11 -13.33 -29.00
N GLN A 84 -15.16 -13.74 -29.71
CA GLN A 84 -15.16 -13.78 -31.17
C GLN A 84 -15.96 -12.62 -31.77
N GLY A 85 -15.45 -12.07 -32.87
CA GLY A 85 -16.09 -11.00 -33.66
C GLY A 85 -15.71 -9.58 -33.27
N ALA A 86 -15.65 -8.70 -34.28
CA ALA A 86 -15.30 -7.28 -34.13
C ALA A 86 -16.31 -6.51 -33.25
N GLN A 87 -17.57 -6.95 -33.20
CA GLN A 87 -18.62 -6.35 -32.36
C GLN A 87 -18.33 -6.52 -30.86
N SER A 88 -17.92 -7.72 -30.44
CA SER A 88 -17.58 -8.06 -29.05
C SER A 88 -16.35 -7.30 -28.56
N TRP A 89 -15.33 -7.18 -29.43
CA TRP A 89 -14.15 -6.35 -29.17
C TRP A 89 -14.51 -4.86 -29.13
N GLY A 90 -15.41 -4.39 -29.99
CA GLY A 90 -15.92 -3.02 -29.96
C GLY A 90 -16.66 -2.70 -28.66
N LEU A 91 -17.52 -3.60 -28.18
CA LEU A 91 -18.19 -3.49 -26.89
C LEU A 91 -17.19 -3.47 -25.73
N LEU A 92 -16.16 -4.34 -25.75
CA LEU A 92 -15.09 -4.34 -24.76
C LEU A 92 -14.38 -2.98 -24.71
N VAL A 93 -13.94 -2.45 -25.86
CA VAL A 93 -13.25 -1.15 -25.92
C VAL A 93 -14.15 -0.02 -25.46
N LEU A 94 -15.43 -0.04 -25.86
CA LEU A 94 -16.41 0.96 -25.46
C LEU A 94 -16.63 0.94 -23.95
N VAL A 95 -16.84 -0.24 -23.36
CA VAL A 95 -17.03 -0.38 -21.90
C VAL A 95 -15.78 0.06 -21.14
N ILE A 96 -14.58 -0.34 -21.60
CA ILE A 96 -13.29 0.11 -21.05
C ILE A 96 -13.23 1.64 -21.05
N PHE A 97 -13.44 2.24 -22.22
CA PHE A 97 -13.30 3.68 -22.40
C PHE A 97 -14.29 4.44 -21.53
N THR A 98 -15.56 4.02 -21.53
CA THR A 98 -16.61 4.68 -20.76
C THR A 98 -16.38 4.53 -19.25
N ALA A 99 -15.95 3.36 -18.78
CA ALA A 99 -15.67 3.11 -17.37
C ALA A 99 -14.44 3.90 -16.88
N CYS A 100 -13.35 3.88 -17.64
CA CYS A 100 -12.15 4.63 -17.32
C CYS A 100 -12.42 6.15 -17.34
N PHE A 101 -13.02 6.64 -18.42
CA PHE A 101 -13.32 8.07 -18.58
C PHE A 101 -14.29 8.55 -17.50
N GLY A 102 -15.36 7.80 -17.21
CA GLY A 102 -16.31 8.14 -16.16
C GLY A 102 -15.66 8.22 -14.77
N LYS A 103 -14.82 7.24 -14.42
CA LYS A 103 -14.11 7.25 -13.14
C LYS A 103 -13.11 8.39 -13.04
N ILE A 104 -12.29 8.60 -14.08
CA ILE A 104 -11.26 9.64 -14.09
C ILE A 104 -11.91 11.02 -14.06
N VAL A 105 -12.85 11.31 -14.96
CA VAL A 105 -13.51 12.62 -15.01
C VAL A 105 -14.32 12.89 -13.75
N GLY A 106 -15.02 11.88 -13.23
CA GLY A 106 -15.77 12.00 -11.98
C GLY A 106 -14.87 12.32 -10.78
N THR A 107 -13.78 11.56 -10.59
CA THR A 107 -12.85 11.84 -9.49
C THR A 107 -12.09 13.13 -9.69
N VAL A 108 -11.66 13.44 -10.91
CA VAL A 108 -11.00 14.71 -11.20
C VAL A 108 -11.94 15.88 -10.90
N GLY A 109 -13.18 15.84 -11.38
CA GLY A 109 -14.18 16.86 -11.09
C GLY A 109 -14.42 17.09 -9.60
N VAL A 110 -14.58 16.02 -8.81
CA VAL A 110 -14.73 16.12 -7.35
C VAL A 110 -13.45 16.64 -6.69
N SER A 111 -12.28 16.18 -7.11
CA SER A 111 -10.99 16.64 -6.56
C SER A 111 -10.72 18.12 -6.85
N LEU A 112 -11.09 18.63 -8.03
CA LEU A 112 -11.04 20.07 -8.31
C LEU A 112 -11.98 20.86 -7.41
N TYR A 113 -13.20 20.35 -7.16
CA TYR A 113 -14.13 20.96 -6.22
C TYR A 113 -13.54 21.03 -4.80
N CYS A 114 -12.80 20.00 -4.41
CA CYS A 114 -12.04 19.94 -3.16
C CYS A 114 -10.71 20.74 -3.18
N LYS A 115 -10.41 21.51 -4.24
CA LYS A 115 -9.20 22.32 -4.42
C LYS A 115 -7.88 21.53 -4.38
N VAL A 116 -7.90 20.27 -4.80
CA VAL A 116 -6.71 19.43 -4.98
C VAL A 116 -6.03 19.84 -6.30
N PRO A 117 -4.68 19.95 -6.36
CA PRO A 117 -4.00 20.32 -7.60
C PRO A 117 -4.16 19.23 -8.68
N LEU A 118 -4.13 19.65 -9.94
CA LEU A 118 -4.50 18.81 -11.09
C LEU A 118 -3.63 17.56 -11.26
N ASP A 119 -2.35 17.65 -10.92
CA ASP A 119 -1.40 16.53 -10.93
C ASP A 119 -1.80 15.44 -9.92
N GLN A 120 -2.16 15.82 -8.69
CA GLN A 120 -2.63 14.90 -7.67
C GLN A 120 -4.03 14.37 -7.98
N SER A 121 -4.89 15.21 -8.53
CA SER A 121 -6.25 14.85 -8.93
C SER A 121 -6.26 13.82 -10.08
N LEU A 122 -5.41 14.00 -11.09
CA LEU A 122 -5.23 13.03 -12.17
C LEU A 122 -4.65 11.72 -11.64
N ALA A 123 -3.62 11.78 -10.79
CA ALA A 123 -3.06 10.58 -10.15
C ALA A 123 -4.13 9.80 -9.37
N LEU A 124 -4.97 10.49 -8.60
CA LEU A 124 -6.10 9.88 -7.87
C LEU A 124 -7.12 9.24 -8.82
N GLY A 125 -7.44 9.90 -9.94
CA GLY A 125 -8.37 9.35 -10.93
C GLY A 125 -7.83 8.12 -11.65
N PHE A 126 -6.53 8.05 -11.91
CA PHE A 126 -5.91 6.83 -12.41
C PHE A 126 -5.90 5.74 -11.34
N LEU A 127 -5.55 6.07 -10.09
CA LEU A 127 -5.59 5.12 -8.97
C LEU A 127 -6.98 4.50 -8.75
N MET A 128 -8.08 5.22 -9.03
CA MET A 128 -9.43 4.66 -8.94
C MET A 128 -9.73 3.55 -9.97
N ASN A 129 -8.91 3.44 -11.01
CA ASN A 129 -9.00 2.39 -12.01
C ASN A 129 -8.15 1.16 -11.67
N THR A 130 -7.34 1.20 -10.59
CA THR A 130 -6.65 -0.02 -10.15
C THR A 130 -7.68 -1.04 -9.71
N LYS A 131 -7.68 -2.19 -10.38
CA LYS A 131 -8.56 -3.30 -10.04
C LYS A 131 -7.80 -4.28 -9.17
N GLY A 132 -8.39 -4.63 -8.04
CA GLY A 132 -7.79 -5.49 -7.03
C GLY A 132 -8.32 -6.91 -7.04
N LEU A 133 -7.80 -7.73 -6.12
CA LEU A 133 -8.22 -9.12 -5.93
C LEU A 133 -9.73 -9.24 -5.65
N VAL A 134 -10.29 -8.32 -4.85
CA VAL A 134 -11.71 -8.32 -4.47
C VAL A 134 -12.63 -8.23 -5.70
N GLU A 135 -12.25 -7.45 -6.72
CA GLU A 135 -13.05 -7.37 -7.93
C GLU A 135 -13.07 -8.69 -8.69
N LEU A 136 -11.92 -9.36 -8.76
CA LEU A 136 -11.81 -10.68 -9.35
C LEU A 136 -12.72 -11.70 -8.62
N ILE A 137 -12.79 -11.62 -7.29
CA ILE A 137 -13.70 -12.46 -6.49
C ILE A 137 -15.15 -12.22 -6.89
N VAL A 138 -15.57 -10.96 -6.96
CA VAL A 138 -16.93 -10.59 -7.35
C VAL A 138 -17.26 -11.07 -8.77
N LEU A 139 -16.31 -10.95 -9.71
CA LEU A 139 -16.46 -11.44 -11.07
C LEU A 139 -16.66 -12.96 -11.13
N ASN A 140 -15.86 -13.73 -10.39
CA ASN A 140 -16.01 -15.19 -10.33
C ASN A 140 -17.37 -15.58 -9.76
N ILE A 141 -17.81 -14.94 -8.68
CA ILE A 141 -19.13 -15.21 -8.09
C ILE A 141 -20.25 -14.86 -9.06
N GLY A 142 -20.12 -13.73 -9.78
CA GLY A 142 -21.10 -13.33 -10.80
C GLY A 142 -21.19 -14.35 -11.95
N LYS A 143 -20.06 -14.92 -12.36
CA LYS A 143 -20.00 -16.02 -13.34
C LYS A 143 -20.62 -17.30 -12.79
N ASP A 144 -20.24 -17.70 -11.57
CA ASP A 144 -20.73 -18.93 -10.94
C ASP A 144 -22.25 -18.87 -10.67
N ARG A 145 -22.82 -17.68 -10.46
CA ARG A 145 -24.28 -17.44 -10.36
C ARG A 145 -24.99 -17.27 -11.70
N GLY A 146 -24.28 -17.37 -12.83
CA GLY A 146 -24.86 -17.23 -14.18
C GLY A 146 -25.31 -15.81 -14.53
N VAL A 147 -24.94 -14.80 -13.74
CA VAL A 147 -25.22 -13.38 -14.03
C VAL A 147 -24.34 -12.89 -15.20
N LEU A 148 -23.14 -13.48 -15.31
CA LEU A 148 -22.15 -13.14 -16.33
C LEU A 148 -21.95 -14.31 -17.28
N ASN A 149 -22.13 -14.07 -18.58
CA ASN A 149 -21.76 -15.02 -19.62
C ASN A 149 -20.24 -15.13 -19.72
N ASP A 150 -19.71 -16.27 -20.20
CA ASP A 150 -18.28 -16.56 -20.35
C ASP A 150 -17.53 -15.45 -21.09
N GLN A 151 -18.15 -14.94 -22.16
CA GLN A 151 -17.60 -13.86 -22.97
C GLN A 151 -17.46 -12.55 -22.18
N VAL A 152 -18.50 -12.15 -21.43
CA VAL A 152 -18.49 -10.89 -20.66
C VAL A 152 -17.54 -11.00 -19.47
N PHE A 153 -17.46 -12.17 -18.84
CA PHE A 153 -16.48 -12.46 -17.81
C PHE A 153 -15.04 -12.31 -18.33
N ALA A 154 -14.72 -12.94 -19.46
CA ALA A 154 -13.40 -12.82 -20.08
C ALA A 154 -13.07 -11.37 -20.45
N ILE A 155 -14.04 -10.63 -20.99
CA ILE A 155 -13.91 -9.20 -21.30
C ILE A 155 -13.58 -8.37 -20.06
N MET A 156 -14.27 -8.59 -18.95
CA MET A 156 -14.06 -7.82 -17.72
C MET A 156 -12.73 -8.16 -17.03
N VAL A 157 -12.32 -9.43 -17.04
CA VAL A 157 -11.01 -9.85 -16.51
C VAL A 157 -9.87 -9.24 -17.33
N LEU A 158 -9.94 -9.32 -18.66
CA LEU A 158 -8.93 -8.71 -19.55
C LEU A 158 -8.88 -7.20 -19.40
N MET A 159 -10.05 -6.54 -19.35
CA MET A 159 -10.16 -5.11 -19.08
C MET A 159 -9.47 -4.73 -17.77
N ALA A 160 -9.66 -5.53 -16.72
CA ALA A 160 -9.08 -5.27 -15.41
C ALA A 160 -7.56 -5.40 -15.41
N ILE A 161 -7.03 -6.45 -16.01
CA ILE A 161 -5.58 -6.66 -16.13
C ILE A 161 -4.96 -5.54 -16.95
N PHE A 162 -5.54 -5.23 -18.11
CA PHE A 162 -5.03 -4.19 -19.01
C PHE A 162 -5.05 -2.80 -18.36
N THR A 163 -6.16 -2.44 -17.71
CA THR A 163 -6.29 -1.13 -17.08
C THR A 163 -5.34 -0.99 -15.89
N THR A 164 -5.17 -2.03 -15.07
CA THR A 164 -4.21 -2.02 -13.95
C THR A 164 -2.78 -1.91 -14.46
N PHE A 165 -2.43 -2.67 -15.51
CA PHE A 165 -1.10 -2.59 -16.15
C PHE A 165 -0.82 -1.19 -16.70
N MET A 166 -1.82 -0.53 -17.30
CA MET A 166 -1.68 0.85 -17.81
C MET A 166 -1.70 1.90 -16.71
N THR A 167 -2.43 1.67 -15.62
CA THR A 167 -2.57 2.64 -14.51
C THR A 167 -1.23 2.88 -13.81
N THR A 168 -0.46 1.83 -13.50
CA THR A 168 0.84 1.96 -12.82
C THR A 168 1.82 2.91 -13.52
N PRO A 169 2.15 2.74 -14.82
CA PRO A 169 3.05 3.66 -15.52
C PRO A 169 2.42 5.05 -15.70
N LEU A 170 1.10 5.16 -15.89
CA LEU A 170 0.44 6.47 -16.03
C LEU A 170 0.50 7.27 -14.72
N VAL A 171 0.24 6.62 -13.59
CA VAL A 171 0.37 7.23 -12.27
C VAL A 171 1.81 7.67 -12.06
N LEU A 172 2.82 6.85 -12.39
CA LEU A 172 4.23 7.24 -12.26
C LEU A 172 4.65 8.38 -13.21
N ALA A 173 4.04 8.47 -14.39
CA ALA A 173 4.31 9.53 -15.36
C ALA A 173 3.71 10.88 -14.94
N VAL A 174 2.48 10.87 -14.43
CA VAL A 174 1.76 12.07 -13.96
C VAL A 174 2.24 12.48 -12.57
N TYR A 175 2.41 11.50 -11.68
CA TYR A 175 2.92 11.65 -10.33
C TYR A 175 4.38 11.21 -10.30
N LYS A 176 5.29 12.13 -10.61
CA LYS A 176 6.73 11.92 -10.45
C LYS A 176 7.03 11.78 -8.95
N PRO A 177 7.41 10.61 -8.40
CA PRO A 177 7.55 10.40 -6.95
C PRO A 177 8.83 11.03 -6.38
N GLY A 178 9.25 12.20 -6.88
CA GLY A 178 10.60 12.72 -6.67
C GLY A 178 10.73 14.18 -6.30
N LYS A 179 9.67 14.94 -5.95
CA LYS A 179 9.85 16.35 -5.52
C LYS A 179 8.71 17.05 -4.77
N SER A 180 7.58 16.42 -4.47
CA SER A 180 6.40 17.13 -3.95
C SER A 180 5.79 16.57 -2.65
N ILE A 181 6.62 16.09 -1.71
CA ILE A 181 6.25 16.07 -0.28
C ILE A 181 6.97 17.20 0.50
N THR A 182 7.83 17.98 -0.17
CA THR A 182 8.53 19.15 0.39
C THR A 182 8.12 20.46 -0.29
N LYS A 183 6.85 20.58 -0.67
CA LYS A 183 6.22 21.88 -0.95
C LYS A 183 5.01 22.10 -0.03
N GLY A 184 5.19 21.75 1.24
CA GLY A 184 4.54 22.50 2.30
C GLY A 184 5.02 23.94 2.22
N ASN A 185 4.06 24.85 2.16
CA ASN A 185 4.23 26.28 1.98
C ASN A 185 4.96 26.91 3.18
N PHE A 186 6.27 26.69 3.34
CA PHE A 186 7.13 27.49 4.22
C PHE A 186 7.50 28.80 3.53
N LYS A 187 6.47 29.53 3.09
CA LYS A 187 6.62 30.95 2.75
C LYS A 187 6.42 31.69 4.07
N ASN A 188 7.54 32.19 4.62
CA ASN A 188 7.67 33.05 5.81
C ASN A 188 8.01 32.33 7.14
N GLN A 189 9.16 31.66 7.21
CA GLN A 189 9.96 31.74 8.43
C GLN A 189 11.28 32.43 8.08
N THR A 190 11.16 33.74 7.93
CA THR A 190 12.27 34.67 8.03
C THR A 190 13.01 34.33 9.32
N VAL A 191 14.32 34.11 9.20
CA VAL A 191 15.23 33.97 10.32
C VAL A 191 15.10 35.24 11.15
N GLU A 192 14.29 35.18 12.20
CA GLU A 192 14.37 36.14 13.29
C GLU A 192 15.73 35.90 13.93
N GLU A 193 16.64 36.84 13.69
CA GLU A 193 17.85 37.01 14.47
C GLU A 193 17.48 37.15 15.94
N THR A 194 17.39 36.03 16.66
CA THR A 194 17.50 36.07 18.12
C THR A 194 18.97 35.97 18.46
N ASN A 195 19.54 37.16 18.60
CA ASN A 195 20.74 37.49 19.34
C ASN A 195 20.73 36.81 20.72
N GLN A 196 21.26 35.58 20.82
CA GLN A 196 21.89 35.09 22.05
C GLN A 196 22.66 33.78 21.84
N SER A 197 23.97 33.88 22.03
CA SER A 197 24.82 32.83 22.61
C SER A 197 25.02 31.53 21.81
N ASN A 198 26.04 31.55 20.93
CA ASN A 198 27.09 30.52 20.81
C ASN A 198 26.65 29.05 20.99
N LYS A 199 25.85 28.51 20.07
CA LYS A 199 25.59 27.05 20.00
C LYS A 199 25.89 26.54 18.59
N PRO A 200 26.71 25.47 18.45
CA PRO A 200 27.04 24.89 17.15
C PRO A 200 25.79 24.29 16.49
N LEU A 201 25.63 24.54 15.19
CA LEU A 201 24.60 23.94 14.34
C LEU A 201 24.73 22.41 14.39
N ARG A 202 23.73 21.74 14.97
CA ARG A 202 23.64 20.27 14.99
C ARG A 202 22.74 19.80 13.86
N LEU A 203 23.32 19.10 12.89
CA LEU A 203 22.64 18.58 11.71
C LEU A 203 22.52 17.07 11.86
N MET A 204 21.28 16.54 11.87
CA MET A 204 20.98 15.12 12.05
C MET A 204 20.52 14.54 10.70
N PHE A 205 21.28 13.59 10.16
CA PHE A 205 20.96 12.91 8.90
C PHE A 205 20.55 11.47 9.17
N CYS A 206 19.40 11.05 8.62
CA CYS A 206 18.89 9.70 8.71
C CYS A 206 19.20 8.96 7.41
N PHE A 207 19.95 7.87 7.48
CA PHE A 207 20.39 7.08 6.31
C PHE A 207 19.62 5.76 6.26
N HIS A 208 19.00 5.45 5.11
CA HIS A 208 18.27 4.20 4.90
C HIS A 208 18.81 3.36 3.72
N SER A 209 19.85 3.80 3.00
CA SER A 209 20.52 2.97 1.98
C SER A 209 21.93 3.48 1.65
N ILE A 210 22.91 2.58 1.57
CA ILE A 210 24.35 2.85 1.40
C ILE A 210 24.70 3.37 -0.02
N MET A 211 23.75 3.42 -0.96
CA MET A 211 24.02 3.83 -2.34
C MET A 211 24.20 5.35 -2.59
N ASN A 212 23.96 6.24 -1.61
CA ASN A 212 24.00 7.70 -1.81
C ASN A 212 25.14 8.43 -1.08
N ILE A 213 26.20 7.71 -0.67
CA ILE A 213 27.38 8.26 0.01
C ILE A 213 28.00 9.48 -0.72
N PRO A 214 28.25 9.46 -2.06
CA PRO A 214 28.95 10.58 -2.70
C PRO A 214 28.12 11.88 -2.75
N THR A 215 26.79 11.78 -2.81
CA THR A 215 25.90 12.96 -2.84
C THR A 215 25.91 13.71 -1.51
N ILE A 216 26.02 12.97 -0.40
CA ILE A 216 26.01 13.53 0.95
C ILE A 216 27.38 14.12 1.30
N VAL A 217 28.47 13.50 0.84
CA VAL A 217 29.82 14.07 0.95
C VAL A 217 29.92 15.40 0.19
N ASN A 218 29.40 15.48 -1.03
CA ASN A 218 29.40 16.72 -1.81
C ASN A 218 28.58 17.83 -1.14
N LEU A 219 27.48 17.47 -0.47
CA LEU A 219 26.62 18.43 0.24
C LEU A 219 27.26 18.91 1.54
N ILE A 220 28.04 18.05 2.21
CA ILE A 220 28.86 18.39 3.38
C ILE A 220 30.05 19.28 2.98
N GLU A 221 30.73 18.99 1.86
CA GLU A 221 31.81 19.83 1.34
C GLU A 221 31.29 21.20 0.86
N ALA A 222 30.16 21.23 0.15
CA ALA A 222 29.52 22.48 -0.25
C ALA A 222 29.03 23.30 0.95
N SER A 223 28.58 22.65 2.02
CA SER A 223 28.18 23.31 3.27
C SER A 223 29.38 23.75 4.12
N ARG A 224 30.56 23.12 3.96
CA ARG A 224 31.83 23.56 4.55
C ARG A 224 32.46 24.61 3.64
N GLY A 225 31.83 25.78 3.58
CA GLY A 225 32.42 26.95 2.94
C GLY A 225 33.88 27.11 3.36
N THR A 226 34.75 27.27 2.36
CA THR A 226 36.14 27.69 2.55
C THR A 226 36.14 28.90 3.49
N ASN A 227 36.85 28.79 4.61
CA ASN A 227 37.04 29.83 5.63
C ASN A 227 36.00 29.92 6.77
N ARG A 228 35.96 28.91 7.66
CA ARG A 228 35.76 29.12 9.12
C ARG A 228 36.14 27.89 9.94
N LYS A 229 36.96 28.10 10.99
CA LYS A 229 37.33 27.13 12.03
C LYS A 229 36.17 26.93 13.01
N GLU A 230 35.10 26.25 12.59
CA GLU A 230 34.06 25.80 13.54
C GLU A 230 33.90 24.28 13.46
N SER A 231 33.98 23.63 14.62
CA SER A 231 33.94 22.18 14.77
C SER A 231 32.54 21.65 14.48
N LEU A 232 32.33 21.22 13.24
CA LEU A 232 31.10 20.55 12.82
C LEU A 232 31.09 19.14 13.41
N SER A 233 30.35 18.92 14.50
CA SER A 233 30.18 17.58 15.09
C SER A 233 29.06 16.84 14.33
N VAL A 234 29.46 16.00 13.38
CA VAL A 234 28.54 15.16 12.60
C VAL A 234 28.25 13.90 13.40
N TYR A 235 27.00 13.71 13.84
CA TYR A 235 26.53 12.45 14.42
C TYR A 235 25.90 11.60 13.31
N ALA A 236 26.58 10.52 12.92
CA ALA A 236 26.06 9.53 11.98
C ALA A 236 25.31 8.44 12.78
N MET A 237 24.00 8.35 12.61
CA MET A 237 23.20 7.28 13.18
C MET A 237 22.96 6.23 12.10
N HIS A 238 23.59 5.06 12.27
CA HIS A 238 23.41 3.92 11.37
C HIS A 238 22.09 3.23 11.72
N LEU A 239 21.08 3.32 10.85
CA LEU A 239 19.89 2.47 10.98
C LEU A 239 20.31 1.03 10.70
N MET A 240 20.52 0.26 11.76
CA MET A 240 20.62 -1.18 11.69
C MET A 240 19.19 -1.71 11.47
N GLU A 241 18.98 -2.49 10.40
CA GLU A 241 17.74 -3.25 10.22
C GLU A 241 17.41 -3.98 11.53
N LEU A 242 16.18 -3.82 12.03
CA LEU A 242 15.67 -4.62 13.13
C LEU A 242 15.51 -6.07 12.66
N SER A 243 16.61 -6.81 12.64
CA SER A 243 16.60 -8.26 12.57
C SER A 243 16.15 -8.81 13.93
N GLU A 244 14.86 -9.12 14.02
CA GLU A 244 14.32 -10.38 14.55
C GLU A 244 14.81 -10.97 15.89
N ARG A 245 15.40 -10.21 16.82
CA ARG A 245 15.60 -10.70 18.20
C ARG A 245 15.30 -9.68 19.29
N SER A 246 14.32 -10.02 20.13
CA SER A 246 13.86 -9.32 21.34
C SER A 246 14.95 -8.97 22.37
N SER A 247 16.20 -9.41 22.17
CA SER A 247 17.34 -9.08 23.04
C SER A 247 17.87 -7.65 22.90
N ALA A 248 17.49 -6.90 21.85
CA ALA A 248 17.96 -5.52 21.64
C ALA A 248 17.24 -4.46 22.49
N ILE A 249 16.05 -4.76 23.02
CA ILE A 249 15.25 -3.80 23.79
C ILE A 249 15.86 -3.58 25.19
N LEU A 250 16.42 -4.62 25.81
CA LEU A 250 17.04 -4.53 27.13
C LEU A 250 18.34 -3.71 27.16
N LEU A 251 19.09 -3.66 26.06
CA LEU A 251 20.30 -2.83 25.98
C LEU A 251 19.99 -1.32 25.86
N SER A 252 18.81 -0.96 25.34
CA SER A 252 18.41 0.46 25.21
C SER A 252 17.98 1.09 26.53
N GLN A 253 17.45 0.32 27.49
CA GLN A 253 17.11 0.83 28.82
C GLN A 253 18.31 0.92 29.76
N ALA A 254 19.35 0.12 29.56
CA ALA A 254 20.55 0.15 30.40
C ALA A 254 21.47 1.36 30.13
N VAL A 255 21.37 1.98 28.94
CA VAL A 255 22.17 3.15 28.56
C VAL A 255 21.51 4.48 28.99
N PHE A 256 20.24 4.45 29.39
CA PHE A 256 19.49 5.63 29.84
C PHE A 256 19.28 5.69 31.37
N SER A 257 20.05 4.94 32.13
CA SER A 257 20.19 5.13 33.58
C SER A 257 21.60 5.50 33.99
#